data_AF-A0A2T4I496-F1
#
_entry.id   AF-A0A2T4I496-F1
#
_cell.length_a   1.000
_cell.length_b   1.000
_cell.length_c   1.000
_cell.angle_alpha   90.00
_cell.angle_beta   90.00
_cell.angle_gamma   90.00
#
_symmetry.space_group_name_H-M   'P 1'
#
loop_
_entity.id
_entity.type
_entity.pdbx_description
1 polymer ?
#
loop_
_entity_poly.entity_id
_entity_poly.type
_entity_poly.pdbx_seq_one_letter_code
_entity_poly.pdbx_strand_id
1 'polypeptide(L)'
;MLMAAPAVAASAPSVSLQIPAGRLGDAVAALAGQAGVSVSVPDAALWARPVPALNGRMTVRDAVRRLATAAGGRAVALPGDGWRIVAAAP
;
A
#
# COMPACT_ATOMS: atom_id res chain seq x y z
N MET A 1 -28.37 -4.11 31.18
CA MET A 1 -26.94 -4.47 31.22
C MET A 1 -26.32 -4.05 29.90
N LEU A 2 -25.41 -3.07 29.92
CA LEU A 2 -24.76 -2.52 28.72
C LEU A 2 -23.55 -3.41 28.39
N MET A 3 -23.64 -4.22 27.34
CA MET A 3 -22.50 -5.02 26.88
C MET A 3 -21.53 -4.09 26.13
N ALA A 4 -20.36 -3.84 26.72
CA ALA A 4 -19.23 -3.25 26.04
C ALA A 4 -18.73 -4.26 25.00
N ALA A 5 -18.98 -4.01 23.72
CA ALA A 5 -18.36 -4.77 22.64
C ALA A 5 -16.84 -4.58 22.73
N PRO A 6 -16.02 -5.64 22.63
CA PRO A 6 -14.60 -5.46 22.50
C PRO A 6 -14.38 -4.73 21.18
N ALA A 7 -13.89 -3.48 21.27
CA ALA A 7 -13.29 -2.82 20.13
C ALA A 7 -12.04 -3.64 19.79
N VAL A 8 -12.21 -4.67 18.95
CA VAL A 8 -11.07 -5.30 18.31
C VAL A 8 -10.44 -4.18 17.49
N ALA A 9 -9.33 -3.63 17.96
CA ALA A 9 -8.46 -2.86 17.10
C ALA A 9 -8.03 -3.86 16.03
N ALA A 10 -8.76 -3.89 14.90
CA ALA A 10 -8.55 -4.82 13.82
C ALA A 10 -7.13 -4.61 13.32
N SER A 11 -6.20 -5.42 13.83
CA SER A 11 -4.86 -5.52 13.29
C SER A 11 -5.05 -5.96 11.85
N ALA A 12 -4.75 -5.07 10.91
CA ALA A 12 -4.91 -5.36 9.49
C ALA A 12 -4.23 -6.70 9.20
N PRO A 13 -4.91 -7.64 8.53
CA PRO A 13 -4.37 -8.97 8.30
C PRO A 13 -3.03 -8.85 7.58
N SER A 14 -2.04 -9.57 8.09
CA SER A 14 -0.74 -9.69 7.43
C SER A 14 -0.87 -10.67 6.26
N VAL A 15 -0.49 -10.23 5.07
CA VAL A 15 -0.59 -11.02 3.84
C VAL A 15 0.81 -11.34 3.36
N SER A 16 1.00 -12.56 2.84
CA SER A 16 2.23 -12.90 2.13
C SER A 16 2.22 -12.20 0.79
N LEU A 17 3.14 -11.26 0.59
CA LEU A 17 3.28 -10.50 -0.64
C LEU A 17 4.56 -10.92 -1.36
N GLN A 18 4.44 -11.07 -2.68
CA GLN A 18 5.55 -11.30 -3.59
C GLN A 18 5.43 -10.33 -4.76
N ILE A 19 6.03 -9.16 -4.60
CA ILE A 19 6.02 -8.09 -5.59
C ILE A 19 7.42 -7.97 -6.17
N PRO A 20 7.62 -8.21 -7.48
CA PRO A 20 8.92 -8.08 -8.11
C PRO A 20 9.39 -6.62 -8.11
N ALA A 21 10.71 -6.43 -8.19
CA ALA A 21 11.29 -5.11 -8.44
C ALA A 21 10.86 -4.64 -9.84
N GLY A 22 10.65 -3.33 -10.00
CA GLY A 22 10.16 -2.80 -11.26
C GLY A 22 9.70 -1.37 -11.14
N ARG A 23 8.73 -0.98 -11.97
CA ARG A 23 8.10 0.33 -11.88
C ARG A 23 7.03 0.31 -10.81
N LEU A 24 6.76 1.46 -10.20
CA LEU A 24 5.69 1.62 -9.21
C LEU A 24 4.36 1.08 -9.75
N GLY A 25 4.07 1.28 -11.05
CA GLY A 25 2.84 0.78 -11.65
C GLY A 25 2.67 -0.74 -11.62
N ASP A 26 3.70 -1.47 -12.02
CA ASP A 26 3.69 -2.94 -11.98
C ASP A 26 3.55 -3.45 -10.54
N ALA A 27 4.27 -2.80 -9.61
CA ALA A 27 4.22 -3.13 -8.19
C ALA A 27 2.84 -2.86 -7.56
N VAL A 28 2.20 -1.74 -7.93
CA VAL A 28 0.85 -1.39 -7.50
C VAL A 28 -0.18 -2.37 -8.06
N ALA A 29 -0.07 -2.75 -9.33
CA ALA A 29 -0.96 -3.74 -9.93
C ALA A 29 -0.83 -5.11 -9.26
N ALA A 30 0.41 -5.55 -8.98
CA ALA A 30 0.67 -6.79 -8.23
C ALA A 30 0.10 -6.73 -6.80
N LEU A 31 0.28 -5.60 -6.11
CA LEU A 31 -0.28 -5.41 -4.77
C LEU A 31 -1.80 -5.46 -4.77
N ALA A 32 -2.46 -4.77 -5.71
CA ALA A 32 -3.91 -4.76 -5.83
C ALA A 32 -4.45 -6.18 -6.06
N GLY A 33 -3.79 -6.98 -6.91
CA GLY A 33 -4.16 -8.36 -7.17
C GLY A 33 -3.96 -9.31 -5.97
N GLN A 34 -2.87 -9.14 -5.20
CA GLN A 34 -2.55 -10.05 -4.08
C GLN A 34 -3.26 -9.68 -2.77
N ALA A 35 -3.50 -8.38 -2.54
CA ALA A 35 -4.06 -7.87 -1.29
C ALA A 35 -5.51 -7.39 -1.40
N GLY A 36 -6.08 -7.31 -2.60
CA GLY A 36 -7.47 -6.86 -2.80
C GLY A 36 -7.69 -5.38 -2.47
N VAL A 37 -6.66 -4.54 -2.63
CA VAL A 37 -6.73 -3.10 -2.35
C VAL A 37 -6.75 -2.26 -3.60
N SER A 38 -7.34 -1.07 -3.50
CA SER A 38 -7.32 -0.08 -4.58
C SER A 38 -6.28 0.98 -4.30
N VAL A 39 -5.31 1.15 -5.19
CA VAL A 39 -4.25 2.17 -5.05
C VAL A 39 -4.34 3.16 -6.21
N SER A 40 -4.44 4.45 -5.90
CA SER A 40 -4.41 5.53 -6.88
C SER A 40 -3.12 6.34 -6.78
N VAL A 41 -2.53 6.71 -7.91
CA VAL A 41 -1.33 7.57 -7.97
C VAL A 41 -1.65 8.73 -8.91
N PRO A 42 -1.98 9.94 -8.39
CA PRO A 42 -2.32 11.09 -9.23
C PRO A 42 -1.14 11.61 -10.07
N ASP A 43 0.09 11.47 -9.57
CA ASP A 43 1.29 11.94 -10.26
C ASP A 43 1.76 10.91 -11.31
N ALA A 44 1.59 11.24 -12.60
CA ALA A 44 2.03 10.41 -13.72
C ALA A 44 3.52 10.03 -13.63
N ALA A 45 4.37 10.96 -13.17
CA ALA A 45 5.81 10.73 -13.02
C ALA A 45 6.14 9.63 -11.99
N LEU A 46 5.30 9.46 -10.96
CA LEU A 46 5.53 8.43 -9.94
C LEU A 46 5.31 7.02 -10.49
N TRP A 47 4.38 6.83 -11.43
CA TRP A 47 4.08 5.52 -12.02
C TRP A 47 5.30 4.85 -12.65
N ALA A 48 6.19 5.65 -13.26
CA ALA A 48 7.39 5.17 -13.92
C ALA A 48 8.59 5.03 -12.97
N ARG A 49 8.48 5.43 -11.69
CA ARG A 49 9.62 5.39 -10.77
C ARG A 49 9.99 3.96 -10.42
N PRO A 50 11.30 3.66 -10.36
CA PRO A 50 11.77 2.35 -9.94
C PRO A 50 11.49 2.15 -8.45
N VAL A 51 11.02 0.96 -8.10
CA VAL A 51 10.79 0.49 -6.74
C VAL A 51 11.46 -0.87 -6.53
N PRO A 52 11.97 -1.15 -5.31
CA PRO A 52 12.57 -2.43 -4.99
C PRO A 52 11.50 -3.52 -4.91
N ALA A 53 11.96 -4.78 -4.98
CA ALA A 53 11.10 -5.92 -4.73
C ALA A 53 10.59 -5.90 -3.28
N LEU A 54 9.33 -6.32 -3.11
CA LEU A 54 8.66 -6.43 -1.83
C LEU A 54 8.24 -7.87 -1.63
N ASN A 55 9.02 -8.58 -0.82
CA ASN A 55 8.81 -9.98 -0.54
C ASN A 55 8.69 -10.19 0.97
N GLY A 56 7.69 -10.98 1.37
CA GLY A 56 7.49 -11.40 2.75
C GLY A 56 6.10 -11.09 3.27
N ARG A 57 5.91 -11.37 4.56
CA ARG A 57 4.63 -11.15 5.24
C ARG A 57 4.59 -9.74 5.83
N MET A 58 3.63 -8.93 5.39
CA MET A 58 3.42 -7.59 5.92
C MET A 58 1.97 -7.15 5.76
N THR A 59 1.59 -6.08 6.46
CA THR A 59 0.26 -5.48 6.25
C THR A 59 0.23 -4.73 4.93
N VAL A 60 -0.96 -4.58 4.35
CA VAL A 60 -1.11 -3.80 3.11
C VAL A 60 -0.64 -2.35 3.30
N ARG A 61 -0.95 -1.76 4.47
CA ARG A 61 -0.43 -0.46 4.86
C ARG A 61 1.09 -0.37 4.79
N ASP A 62 1.79 -1.37 5.31
CA ASP A 62 3.26 -1.40 5.27
C ASP A 62 3.78 -1.56 3.84
N ALA A 63 3.13 -2.40 3.03
CA ALA A 63 3.49 -2.58 1.62
C ALA A 63 3.33 -1.28 0.82
N VAL A 64 2.16 -0.62 0.89
CA VAL A 64 1.91 0.65 0.20
C VAL A 64 2.88 1.73 0.69
N ARG A 65 3.14 1.80 2.00
CA ARG A 65 4.10 2.77 2.55
C ARG A 65 5.51 2.54 1.99
N ARG A 66 5.97 1.29 1.95
CA ARG A 66 7.29 0.95 1.39
C ARG A 66 7.39 1.29 -0.10
N LEU A 67 6.36 0.96 -0.89
CA LEU A 67 6.29 1.33 -2.31
C LEU A 67 6.32 2.85 -2.50
N ALA A 68 5.50 3.58 -1.75
CA ALA A 68 5.44 5.03 -1.81
C ALA A 68 6.79 5.66 -1.46
N THR A 69 7.41 5.27 -0.35
CA THR A 69 8.72 5.78 0.06
C THR A 69 9.80 5.47 -0.97
N ALA A 70 9.83 4.26 -1.53
CA ALA A 70 10.79 3.90 -2.56
C ALA A 70 10.60 4.72 -3.85
N ALA A 71 9.35 4.99 -4.22
CA ALA A 71 9.00 5.89 -5.31
C ALA A 71 9.12 7.37 -4.92
N GLY A 72 9.79 7.73 -3.82
CA GLY A 72 9.96 9.11 -3.33
C GLY A 72 8.64 9.87 -3.15
N GLY A 73 7.59 9.15 -2.78
CA GLY A 73 6.26 9.63 -2.48
C GLY A 73 5.83 9.35 -1.04
N ARG A 74 4.56 9.58 -0.74
CA ARG A 74 3.92 9.24 0.53
C ARG A 74 2.61 8.50 0.29
N ALA A 75 2.37 7.49 1.12
CA ALA A 75 1.12 6.75 1.15
C ALA A 75 0.10 7.46 2.05
N VAL A 76 -1.10 7.67 1.53
CA VAL A 76 -2.25 8.25 2.21
C VAL A 76 -3.37 7.21 2.19
N ALA A 77 -3.87 6.83 3.36
CA ALA A 77 -5.02 5.95 3.45
C ALA A 77 -6.29 6.71 3.02
N LEU A 78 -7.11 6.08 2.20
CA LEU A 78 -8.45 6.56 1.85
C LEU A 78 -9.50 5.77 2.67
N PRO A 79 -10.75 6.24 2.75
CA PRO A 79 -11.83 5.46 3.35
C PRO A 79 -11.98 4.09 2.68
N GLY A 80 -12.24 3.04 3.47
CA GLY A 80 -12.28 1.65 3.01
C GLY A 80 -10.88 1.04 2.80
N ASP A 81 -10.74 0.12 1.85
CA ASP A 81 -9.48 -0.54 1.47
C ASP A 81 -8.69 0.24 0.40
N GLY A 82 -8.88 1.57 0.37
CA GLY A 82 -8.30 2.48 -0.62
C GLY A 82 -7.00 3.13 -0.15
N TRP A 83 -6.08 3.34 -1.08
CA TRP A 83 -4.81 4.01 -0.85
C TRP A 83 -4.50 5.01 -1.96
N ARG A 84 -3.80 6.09 -1.59
CA ARG A 84 -3.26 7.06 -2.55
C ARG A 84 -1.78 7.27 -2.33
N ILE A 85 -0.99 7.24 -3.39
CA ILE A 85 0.44 7.58 -3.35
C ILE A 85 0.62 8.95 -3.98
N VAL A 86 1.03 9.94 -3.19
CA VAL A 86 1.29 11.31 -3.65
C VAL A 86 2.80 11.58 -3.67
N ALA A 87 3.25 12.54 -4.47
CA ALA A 87 4.64 12.98 -4.42
C ALA A 87 4.99 13.49 -3.01
N ALA A 88 6.19 13.17 -2.52
CA ALA A 88 6.69 13.81 -1.32
C ALA A 88 6.94 15.28 -1.68
N ALA A 89 6.35 16.20 -0.93
CA ALA A 89 6.66 17.62 -1.10
C ALA A 89 8.18 17.84 -0.97
N PRO A 90 8.76 18.72 -1.81
CA PRO A 90 10.20 19.03 -1.80
C PRO A 90 10.66 19.61 -0.46
#